data_AF-A0A3A9EIB8-F1
#
_entry.id   AF-A0A3A9EIB8-F1
#
_cell.length_a   1.000
_cell.length_b   1.000
_cell.length_c   1.000
_cell.angle_alpha   90.00
_cell.angle_beta   90.00
_cell.angle_gamma   90.00
#
_symmetry.space_group_name_H-M   'P 1'
#
loop_
_entity.id
_entity.type
_entity.pdbx_description
1 polymer ?
#
loop_
_entity_poly.entity_id
_entity_poly.type
_entity_poly.pdbx_seq_one_letter_code
_entity_poly.pdbx_strand_id
1 'polypeptide(L)'
;MNGKTPYQLAVETDARLIKGEVISRQERENIVLVLLESARPFSSSGGSSQKRELAPVFYAPEEGIKIKSLLGQTPKTKILAGNMVELEILRLLCLLAPESSQVVLMRDETLRRLKNTCFGYEDDGVGECFDASLVALRFLCAAAPGDLDWIQSRVDNYNRHAEEKKRPWFPKWYFWLCLSEMPMEIAASEIERHKKELLEKLRRSYVMHSEHDKTVHPVVLCMLRNLMARLPEYRWVGERQIAVSPKDGRLRLDLA
;
A
#
# COMPACT_ATOMS: atom_id res chain seq x y z
N MET A 1 -8.18 23.41 -3.74
CA MET A 1 -7.35 22.48 -2.93
C MET A 1 -5.92 22.99 -2.99
N ASN A 2 -5.35 23.44 -1.86
CA ASN A 2 -4.00 24.02 -1.81
C ASN A 2 -2.91 22.95 -2.04
N GLY A 3 -2.07 23.14 -3.05
CA GLY A 3 -0.64 22.76 -3.08
C GLY A 3 -0.21 21.29 -2.94
N LYS A 4 -1.12 20.32 -2.85
CA LYS A 4 -0.76 18.89 -2.72
C LYS A 4 -0.54 18.25 -4.08
N THR A 5 0.50 17.41 -4.18
CA THR A 5 0.69 16.54 -5.35
C THR A 5 -0.40 15.48 -5.42
N PRO A 6 -0.73 14.92 -6.59
CA PRO A 6 -1.68 13.81 -6.70
C PRO A 6 -1.29 12.62 -5.83
N TYR A 7 0.01 12.33 -5.75
CA TYR A 7 0.51 11.25 -4.91
C TYR A 7 0.38 11.55 -3.40
N GLN A 8 0.58 12.79 -2.96
CA GLN A 8 0.32 13.18 -1.58
C GLN A 8 -1.16 13.05 -1.23
N LEU A 9 -2.04 13.46 -2.14
CA LEU A 9 -3.49 13.28 -2.00
C LEU A 9 -3.84 11.79 -1.87
N ALA A 10 -3.23 10.93 -2.70
CA ALA A 10 -3.40 9.49 -2.61
C ALA A 10 -2.95 8.93 -1.24
N VAL A 11 -1.74 9.22 -0.80
CA VAL A 11 -1.21 8.75 0.50
C VAL A 11 -2.06 9.23 1.67
N GLU A 12 -2.53 10.48 1.65
CA GLU A 12 -3.42 11.01 2.69
C GLU A 12 -4.78 10.33 2.69
N THR A 13 -5.37 10.13 1.50
CA THR A 13 -6.64 9.42 1.36
C THR A 13 -6.52 7.99 1.87
N ASP A 14 -5.43 7.30 1.51
CA ASP A 14 -5.14 5.93 1.97
C ASP A 14 -4.98 5.85 3.49
N ALA A 15 -4.25 6.80 4.09
CA ALA A 15 -4.13 6.91 5.54
C ALA A 15 -5.50 7.08 6.23
N ARG A 16 -6.40 7.87 5.65
CA ARG A 16 -7.76 8.07 6.16
C ARG A 16 -8.61 6.81 6.07
N LEU A 17 -8.54 6.10 4.94
CA LEU A 17 -9.22 4.81 4.76
C LEU A 17 -8.75 3.77 5.78
N ILE A 18 -7.44 3.64 5.99
CA ILE A 18 -6.88 2.73 7.01
C ILE A 18 -7.34 3.09 8.42
N LYS A 19 -7.43 4.39 8.72
CA LYS A 19 -7.95 4.86 10.01
C LYS A 19 -9.45 4.57 10.21
N GLY A 20 -10.18 4.23 9.14
CA GLY A 20 -11.63 4.03 9.16
C GLY A 20 -12.40 5.34 9.13
N GLU A 21 -11.81 6.42 8.60
CA GLU A 21 -12.49 7.70 8.46
C GLU A 21 -13.58 7.63 7.38
N VAL A 22 -14.72 8.28 7.65
CA VAL A 22 -15.80 8.39 6.68
C VAL A 22 -15.47 9.50 5.69
N ILE A 23 -15.17 9.11 4.45
CA ILE A 23 -15.02 10.04 3.32
C ILE A 23 -16.39 10.23 2.67
N SER A 24 -16.90 11.46 2.68
CA SER A 24 -18.21 11.78 2.09
C SER A 24 -18.25 11.48 0.59
N ARG A 25 -19.45 11.30 0.03
CA ARG A 25 -19.61 11.07 -1.41
C ARG A 25 -19.01 12.19 -2.25
N GLN A 26 -19.30 13.45 -1.92
CA GLN A 26 -18.77 14.61 -2.64
C GLN A 26 -17.23 14.68 -2.56
N GLU A 27 -16.67 14.41 -1.38
CA GLU A 27 -15.22 14.39 -1.20
C GLU A 27 -14.57 13.26 -2.00
N ARG A 28 -15.18 12.08 -2.02
CA ARG A 28 -14.74 10.94 -2.84
C ARG A 28 -14.74 11.28 -4.31
N GLU A 29 -15.83 11.86 -4.83
CA GLU A 29 -15.96 12.28 -6.22
C GLU A 29 -14.88 13.31 -6.59
N ASN A 30 -14.60 14.27 -5.70
CA ASN A 30 -13.54 15.26 -5.88
C ASN A 30 -12.14 14.63 -5.88
N ILE A 31 -11.86 13.68 -4.99
CA ILE A 31 -10.58 12.95 -4.95
C ILE A 31 -10.38 12.19 -6.26
N VAL A 32 -11.39 11.44 -6.70
CA VAL A 32 -11.36 10.67 -7.95
C VAL A 32 -11.10 11.59 -9.14
N LEU A 33 -11.83 12.71 -9.24
CA LEU A 33 -11.65 13.68 -10.31
C LEU A 33 -10.21 14.20 -10.38
N VAL A 34 -9.65 14.66 -9.25
CA VAL A 34 -8.28 15.17 -9.19
C VAL A 34 -7.26 14.11 -9.59
N LEU A 35 -7.41 12.87 -9.11
CA LEU A 35 -6.48 11.79 -9.45
C LEU A 35 -6.57 11.42 -10.93
N LEU A 36 -7.76 11.38 -11.53
CA LEU A 36 -7.94 11.09 -12.96
C LEU A 36 -7.40 12.23 -13.85
N GLU A 37 -7.66 13.48 -13.51
CA GLU A 37 -7.16 14.65 -14.25
C GLU A 37 -5.63 14.78 -14.18
N SER A 38 -5.02 14.24 -13.13
CA SER A 38 -3.56 14.26 -12.97
C SER A 38 -2.81 13.16 -13.73
N ALA A 39 -3.54 12.25 -14.38
CA ALA A 39 -2.94 11.19 -15.18
C ALA A 39 -2.11 11.82 -16.32
N ARG A 40 -0.83 11.44 -16.38
CA ARG A 40 0.10 11.91 -17.39
C ARG A 40 1.11 10.80 -17.72
N PRO A 41 1.46 10.64 -19.01
CA PRO A 41 2.43 9.64 -19.42
C PRO A 41 3.76 9.77 -18.68
N PHE A 42 4.36 8.65 -18.29
CA PHE A 42 5.72 8.64 -17.76
C PHE A 42 6.73 8.87 -18.89
N SER A 43 7.35 10.04 -18.92
CA SER A 43 8.43 10.33 -19.86
C SER A 43 9.77 9.81 -19.30
N SER A 44 10.16 8.59 -19.65
CA SER A 44 11.55 8.16 -19.46
C SER A 44 12.41 8.72 -20.60
N SER A 45 13.20 9.76 -20.34
CA SER A 45 14.21 10.23 -21.27
C SER A 45 15.31 9.16 -21.44
N GLY A 46 15.21 8.37 -22.51
CA GLY A 46 16.27 7.50 -23.02
C GLY A 46 16.25 6.03 -22.57
N GLY A 47 15.85 5.15 -23.49
CA GLY A 47 16.29 3.75 -23.47
C GLY A 47 15.42 2.78 -24.25
N SER A 48 16.07 1.70 -24.68
CA SER A 48 15.61 0.57 -25.49
C SER A 48 14.23 0.00 -25.10
N SER A 49 13.60 -0.71 -26.04
CA SER A 49 12.27 -1.33 -25.93
C SER A 49 11.99 -2.06 -24.61
N GLN A 50 12.98 -2.71 -23.98
CA GLN A 50 12.85 -3.36 -22.67
C GLN A 50 12.57 -2.40 -21.50
N LYS A 51 13.06 -1.16 -21.52
CA LYS A 51 12.80 -0.20 -20.43
C LYS A 51 11.35 0.28 -20.38
N ARG A 52 10.60 0.14 -21.48
CA ARG A 52 9.21 0.61 -21.55
C ARG A 52 8.26 -0.27 -20.74
N GLU A 53 8.53 -1.57 -20.61
CA GLU A 53 7.62 -2.49 -19.89
C GLU A 53 7.69 -2.33 -18.37
N LEU A 54 8.86 -1.99 -17.83
CA LEU A 54 9.04 -1.77 -16.38
C LEU A 54 8.57 -0.38 -15.90
N ALA A 55 8.41 0.58 -16.81
CA ALA A 55 8.03 1.95 -16.48
C ALA A 55 6.51 2.08 -16.27
N PRO A 56 6.04 2.96 -15.37
CA PRO A 56 4.63 3.30 -15.28
C PRO A 56 4.13 3.94 -16.59
N VAL A 57 2.81 3.89 -16.78
CA VAL A 57 2.12 4.35 -18.00
C VAL A 57 1.37 5.66 -17.75
N PHE A 58 0.69 5.79 -16.62
CA PHE A 58 -0.32 6.82 -16.36
C PHE A 58 0.08 7.84 -15.31
N TYR A 59 1.07 7.55 -14.47
CA TYR A 59 1.52 8.49 -13.46
C TYR A 59 3.04 8.55 -13.38
N ALA A 60 3.54 9.76 -13.17
CA ALA A 60 4.95 10.04 -13.00
C ALA A 60 5.20 10.79 -11.69
N PRO A 61 6.27 10.43 -10.94
CA PRO A 61 6.74 11.21 -9.81
C PRO A 61 6.95 12.67 -10.23
N GLU A 62 6.56 13.60 -9.37
CA GLU A 62 6.86 15.01 -9.59
C GLU A 62 8.36 15.29 -9.45
N GLU A 63 8.88 16.16 -10.32
CA GLU A 63 10.29 16.54 -10.30
C GLU A 63 10.63 17.29 -9.01
N GLY A 64 11.81 16.99 -8.43
CA GLY A 64 12.28 17.63 -7.20
C GLY A 64 11.57 17.19 -5.92
N ILE A 65 10.50 16.38 -6.00
CA ILE A 65 9.73 15.93 -4.84
C ILE A 65 10.15 14.51 -4.45
N LYS A 66 10.59 14.36 -3.20
CA LYS A 66 10.99 13.06 -2.64
C LYS A 66 9.75 12.20 -2.37
N ILE A 67 9.61 11.12 -3.11
CA ILE A 67 8.55 10.12 -2.93
C ILE A 67 8.77 9.33 -1.64
N LYS A 68 7.68 9.14 -0.87
CA LYS A 68 7.63 8.27 0.30
C LYS A 68 6.39 7.38 0.21
N SER A 69 6.51 6.11 0.57
CA SER A 69 5.34 5.25 0.76
C SER A 69 4.52 5.71 1.95
N LEU A 70 3.32 5.14 2.11
CA LEU A 70 2.45 5.36 3.26
C LEU A 70 3.15 5.13 4.61
N LEU A 71 4.07 4.15 4.67
CA LEU A 71 4.85 3.82 5.87
C LEU A 71 6.20 4.54 5.94
N GLY A 72 6.44 5.53 5.06
CA GLY A 72 7.62 6.39 5.08
C GLY A 72 8.86 5.88 4.32
N GLN A 73 8.76 4.76 3.61
CA GLN A 73 9.87 4.22 2.80
C GLN A 73 10.15 5.14 1.62
N THR A 74 11.42 5.44 1.35
CA THR A 74 11.84 6.16 0.14
C THR A 74 12.36 5.16 -0.91
N PRO A 75 11.77 5.10 -2.12
CA PRO A 75 12.35 4.38 -3.26
C PRO A 75 13.77 4.85 -3.59
N LYS A 76 14.70 3.95 -3.95
CA LYS A 76 16.06 4.35 -4.33
C LYS A 76 16.23 4.49 -5.85
N THR A 77 15.39 3.85 -6.66
CA THR A 77 15.37 4.07 -8.12
C THR A 77 14.14 4.82 -8.61
N LYS A 78 14.28 5.42 -9.81
CA LYS A 78 13.19 6.07 -10.54
C LYS A 78 12.09 5.08 -10.96
N ILE A 79 12.44 3.83 -11.24
CA ILE A 79 11.47 2.80 -11.65
C ILE A 79 10.60 2.41 -10.47
N LEU A 80 11.18 2.13 -9.30
CA LEU A 80 10.40 1.85 -8.09
C LEU A 80 9.57 3.06 -7.68
N ALA A 81 10.14 4.28 -7.73
CA ALA A 81 9.38 5.49 -7.45
C ALA A 81 8.19 5.68 -8.39
N GLY A 82 8.39 5.46 -9.69
CA GLY A 82 7.33 5.56 -10.69
C GLY A 82 6.22 4.54 -10.47
N ASN A 83 6.57 3.27 -10.30
CA ASN A 83 5.58 2.21 -10.03
C ASN A 83 4.87 2.42 -8.69
N MET A 84 5.56 2.89 -7.65
CA MET A 84 4.93 3.25 -6.37
C MET A 84 3.87 4.33 -6.55
N VAL A 85 4.18 5.40 -7.28
CA VAL A 85 3.22 6.48 -7.54
C VAL A 85 2.02 5.97 -8.32
N GLU A 86 2.25 5.29 -9.44
CA GLU A 86 1.16 4.80 -10.29
C GLU A 86 0.27 3.78 -9.58
N LEU A 87 0.87 2.74 -9.01
CA LEU A 87 0.13 1.61 -8.48
C LEU A 87 -0.68 2.00 -7.24
N GLU A 88 -0.16 2.87 -6.37
CA GLU A 88 -0.91 3.35 -5.21
C GLU A 88 -2.07 4.29 -5.60
N ILE A 89 -1.88 5.14 -6.61
CA ILE A 89 -2.97 5.99 -7.14
C ILE A 89 -4.04 5.11 -7.80
N LEU A 90 -3.65 4.19 -8.67
CA LEU A 90 -4.59 3.30 -9.37
C LEU A 90 -5.32 2.36 -8.41
N ARG A 91 -4.64 1.86 -7.38
CA ARG A 91 -5.24 1.07 -6.30
C ARG A 91 -6.39 1.87 -5.65
N LEU A 92 -6.17 3.12 -5.28
CA LEU A 92 -7.22 3.96 -4.70
C LEU A 92 -8.35 4.23 -5.68
N LEU A 93 -8.04 4.48 -6.95
CA LEU A 93 -9.07 4.64 -7.97
C LEU A 93 -9.94 3.39 -8.12
N CYS A 94 -9.35 2.20 -8.09
CA CYS A 94 -10.08 0.93 -8.10
C CYS A 94 -11.00 0.77 -6.87
N LEU A 95 -10.60 1.30 -5.71
CA LEU A 95 -11.43 1.26 -4.49
C LEU A 95 -12.56 2.31 -4.50
N LEU A 96 -12.29 3.50 -5.04
CA LEU A 96 -13.20 4.64 -4.91
C LEU A 96 -14.17 4.79 -6.09
N ALA A 97 -13.78 4.34 -7.29
CA ALA A 97 -14.57 4.44 -8.51
C ALA A 97 -14.35 3.23 -9.45
N PRO A 98 -14.62 1.99 -9.00
CA PRO A 98 -14.35 0.76 -9.76
C PRO A 98 -15.07 0.70 -11.12
N GLU A 99 -16.24 1.34 -11.23
CA GLU A 99 -17.10 1.33 -12.44
C GLU A 99 -16.79 2.46 -13.43
N SER A 100 -15.83 3.34 -13.11
CA SER A 100 -15.43 4.39 -14.04
C SER A 100 -14.72 3.77 -15.24
N SER A 101 -15.18 4.06 -16.47
CA SER A 101 -14.59 3.52 -17.70
C SER A 101 -13.11 3.87 -17.85
N GLN A 102 -12.70 5.06 -17.40
CA GLN A 102 -11.30 5.47 -17.39
C GLN A 102 -10.49 4.65 -16.38
N VAL A 103 -11.03 4.40 -15.18
CA VAL A 103 -10.38 3.57 -14.16
C VAL A 103 -10.22 2.14 -14.66
N VAL A 104 -11.27 1.56 -15.26
CA VAL A 104 -11.24 0.23 -15.87
C VAL A 104 -10.14 0.13 -16.92
N LEU A 105 -10.07 1.10 -17.84
CA LEU A 105 -9.03 1.13 -18.88
C LEU A 105 -7.63 1.16 -18.28
N MET A 106 -7.38 2.07 -17.33
CA MET A 106 -6.06 2.22 -16.72
C MET A 106 -5.66 0.98 -15.92
N ARG A 107 -6.60 0.42 -15.16
CA ARG A 107 -6.43 -0.84 -14.42
C ARG A 107 -6.04 -1.98 -15.34
N ASP A 108 -6.79 -2.20 -16.42
CA ASP A 108 -6.59 -3.33 -17.32
C ASP A 108 -5.27 -3.23 -18.10
N GLU A 109 -4.88 -2.01 -18.51
CA GLU A 109 -3.58 -1.74 -19.11
C GLU A 109 -2.43 -2.01 -18.12
N THR A 110 -2.56 -1.51 -16.89
CA THR A 110 -1.56 -1.73 -15.84
C THR A 110 -1.43 -3.22 -15.49
N LEU A 111 -2.53 -3.97 -15.38
CA LEU A 111 -2.50 -5.41 -15.16
C LEU A 111 -1.78 -6.13 -16.31
N ARG A 112 -2.09 -5.79 -17.57
CA ARG A 112 -1.42 -6.39 -18.73
C ARG A 112 0.08 -6.15 -18.72
N ARG A 113 0.50 -4.92 -18.39
CA ARG A 113 1.91 -4.57 -18.25
C ARG A 113 2.59 -5.37 -17.12
N LEU A 114 1.97 -5.45 -15.94
CA LEU A 114 2.55 -6.15 -14.79
C LEU A 114 2.79 -7.65 -15.05
N LYS A 115 2.03 -8.27 -15.96
CA LYS A 115 2.30 -9.65 -16.41
C LYS A 115 3.66 -9.83 -17.10
N ASN A 116 4.27 -8.74 -17.56
CA ASN A 116 5.54 -8.74 -18.28
C ASN A 116 6.69 -8.12 -17.45
N THR A 117 6.55 -7.98 -16.12
CA THR A 117 7.60 -7.40 -15.27
C THR A 117 8.16 -8.38 -14.25
N CYS A 118 9.45 -8.21 -13.89
CA CYS A 118 10.15 -9.00 -12.86
C CYS A 118 9.35 -9.07 -11.54
N PHE A 119 8.81 -7.93 -11.12
CA PHE A 119 8.16 -7.75 -9.83
C PHE A 119 6.65 -8.06 -9.87
N GLY A 120 6.03 -7.94 -11.05
CA GLY A 120 4.61 -8.14 -11.24
C GLY A 120 4.24 -9.60 -11.48
N TYR A 121 5.07 -10.38 -12.16
CA TYR A 121 4.73 -11.75 -12.55
C TYR A 121 5.86 -12.77 -12.43
N GLU A 122 7.11 -12.38 -12.64
CA GLU A 122 8.23 -13.31 -12.49
C GLU A 122 8.58 -13.56 -11.01
N ASP A 123 9.48 -14.51 -10.79
CA ASP A 123 10.01 -14.86 -9.47
C ASP A 123 11.34 -14.12 -9.18
N ASP A 124 11.29 -12.79 -9.22
CA ASP A 124 12.44 -11.94 -8.89
C ASP A 124 12.23 -11.22 -7.55
N GLY A 125 12.92 -11.71 -6.51
CA GLY A 125 13.01 -11.08 -5.19
C GLY A 125 14.33 -10.33 -4.91
N VAL A 126 15.09 -10.02 -5.96
CA VAL A 126 16.39 -9.36 -5.87
C VAL A 126 16.26 -7.84 -5.93
N GLY A 127 17.12 -7.15 -5.18
CA GLY A 127 17.20 -5.69 -5.21
C GLY A 127 15.86 -5.01 -4.91
N GLU A 128 15.45 -4.11 -5.80
CA GLU A 128 14.19 -3.37 -5.70
C GLU A 128 13.00 -4.07 -6.38
N CYS A 129 13.19 -5.15 -7.16
CA CYS A 129 12.06 -5.95 -7.67
C CYS A 129 11.25 -6.52 -6.47
N PHE A 130 11.90 -6.83 -5.34
CA PHE A 130 11.23 -7.21 -4.10
C PHE A 130 10.35 -6.12 -3.48
N ASP A 131 10.84 -4.86 -3.45
CA ASP A 131 10.05 -3.77 -2.88
C ASP A 131 8.91 -3.38 -3.85
N ALA A 132 9.16 -3.45 -5.17
CA ALA A 132 8.16 -3.23 -6.20
C ALA A 132 7.08 -4.33 -6.19
N SER A 133 7.43 -5.59 -5.90
CA SER A 133 6.48 -6.69 -5.88
C SER A 133 5.47 -6.56 -4.74
N LEU A 134 5.86 -5.96 -3.61
CA LEU A 134 4.95 -5.62 -2.53
C LEU A 134 3.93 -4.54 -2.93
N VAL A 135 4.38 -3.49 -3.62
CA VAL A 135 3.48 -2.45 -4.16
C VAL A 135 2.52 -3.07 -5.19
N ALA A 136 3.04 -3.93 -6.09
CA ALA A 136 2.22 -4.64 -7.07
C ALA A 136 1.20 -5.57 -6.39
N LEU A 137 1.60 -6.33 -5.36
CA LEU A 137 0.71 -7.19 -4.58
C LEU A 137 -0.46 -6.40 -3.98
N ARG A 138 -0.16 -5.25 -3.35
CA ARG A 138 -1.21 -4.39 -2.78
C ARG A 138 -2.16 -3.85 -3.84
N PHE A 139 -1.65 -3.49 -5.02
CA PHE A 139 -2.47 -3.09 -6.17
C PHE A 139 -3.36 -4.25 -6.65
N LEU A 140 -2.81 -5.46 -6.81
CA LEU A 140 -3.58 -6.64 -7.25
C LEU A 140 -4.75 -6.94 -6.31
N CYS A 141 -4.57 -6.77 -5.00
CA CYS A 141 -5.64 -6.96 -4.02
C CYS A 141 -6.86 -6.03 -4.27
N ALA A 142 -6.65 -4.85 -4.86
CA ALA A 142 -7.74 -3.92 -5.21
C ALA A 142 -8.20 -4.05 -6.66
N ALA A 143 -7.27 -4.30 -7.59
CA ALA A 143 -7.53 -4.29 -9.03
C ALA A 143 -8.05 -5.62 -9.57
N ALA A 144 -7.63 -6.74 -8.98
CA ALA A 144 -7.98 -8.08 -9.42
C ALA A 144 -8.21 -9.03 -8.22
N PRO A 145 -9.11 -8.70 -7.28
CA PRO A 145 -9.30 -9.48 -6.05
C PRO A 145 -9.76 -10.93 -6.31
N GLY A 146 -10.31 -11.22 -7.49
CA GLY A 146 -10.70 -12.58 -7.90
C GLY A 146 -9.58 -13.41 -8.53
N ASP A 147 -8.44 -12.81 -8.88
CA ASP A 147 -7.28 -13.54 -9.44
C ASP A 147 -6.41 -14.07 -8.30
N LEU A 148 -6.96 -15.05 -7.57
CA LEU A 148 -6.36 -15.62 -6.36
C LEU A 148 -5.01 -16.27 -6.65
N ASP A 149 -4.85 -16.90 -7.82
CA ASP A 149 -3.59 -17.54 -8.23
C ASP A 149 -2.47 -16.51 -8.40
N TRP A 150 -2.76 -15.37 -9.04
CA TRP A 150 -1.77 -14.32 -9.20
C TRP A 150 -1.40 -13.70 -7.84
N ILE A 151 -2.38 -13.39 -7.00
CA ILE A 151 -2.14 -12.87 -5.65
C ILE A 151 -1.29 -13.86 -4.83
N GLN A 152 -1.65 -15.15 -4.82
CA GLN A 152 -0.90 -16.19 -4.11
C GLN A 152 0.54 -16.27 -4.62
N SER A 153 0.78 -16.22 -5.94
CA SER A 153 2.13 -16.25 -6.49
C SER A 153 3.03 -15.12 -5.95
N ARG A 154 2.44 -13.94 -5.68
CA ARG A 154 3.18 -12.78 -5.13
C ARG A 154 3.46 -12.96 -3.65
N VAL A 155 2.53 -13.57 -2.90
CA VAL A 155 2.75 -13.97 -1.50
C VAL A 155 3.88 -15.00 -1.42
N ASP A 156 3.90 -15.99 -2.33
CA ASP A 156 4.94 -17.00 -2.39
C ASP A 156 6.31 -16.39 -2.71
N ASN A 157 6.38 -15.45 -3.66
CA ASN A 157 7.59 -14.65 -3.95
C ASN A 157 8.07 -13.93 -2.68
N TYR A 158 7.18 -13.22 -1.97
CA TYR A 158 7.56 -12.58 -0.70
C TYR A 158 8.15 -13.59 0.29
N ASN A 159 7.45 -14.72 0.53
CA ASN A 159 7.85 -15.73 1.50
C ASN A 159 9.20 -16.38 1.14
N ARG A 160 9.45 -16.64 -0.15
CA ARG A 160 10.72 -17.18 -0.64
C ARG A 160 11.90 -16.24 -0.33
N HIS A 161 11.70 -14.94 -0.52
CA HIS A 161 12.80 -13.96 -0.50
C HIS A 161 12.89 -13.10 0.76
N ALA A 162 11.89 -13.15 1.65
CA ALA A 162 11.83 -12.31 2.85
C ALA A 162 13.03 -12.56 3.80
N GLU A 163 13.47 -13.82 3.91
CA GLU A 163 14.50 -14.24 4.87
C GLU A 163 15.90 -14.43 4.27
N GLU A 164 16.04 -14.39 2.93
CA GLU A 164 17.33 -14.61 2.25
C GLU A 164 18.44 -13.63 2.66
N LYS A 165 18.07 -12.45 3.15
CA LYS A 165 19.00 -11.45 3.66
C LYS A 165 18.36 -10.62 4.76
N LYS A 166 19.20 -10.00 5.60
CA LYS A 166 18.73 -9.03 6.60
C LYS A 166 18.10 -7.83 5.90
N ARG A 167 16.77 -7.72 6.00
CA ARG A 167 16.00 -6.60 5.44
C ARG A 167 15.67 -5.55 6.51
N PRO A 168 15.45 -4.29 6.12
CA PRO A 168 14.91 -3.27 7.01
C PRO A 168 13.52 -3.66 7.51
N TRP A 169 12.96 -2.90 8.45
CA TRP A 169 11.62 -3.22 8.98
C TRP A 169 10.51 -3.01 7.94
N PHE A 170 10.62 -2.03 7.04
CA PHE A 170 9.51 -1.60 6.19
C PHE A 170 8.89 -2.69 5.29
N PRO A 171 9.60 -3.64 4.64
CA PRO A 171 8.96 -4.56 3.71
C PRO A 171 8.00 -5.49 4.43
N LYS A 172 8.35 -5.93 5.64
CA LYS A 172 7.47 -6.76 6.47
C LYS A 172 6.19 -6.04 6.87
N TRP A 173 6.32 -4.77 7.26
CA TRP A 173 5.15 -3.96 7.63
C TRP A 173 4.28 -3.65 6.42
N TYR A 174 4.88 -3.43 5.25
CA TYR A 174 4.15 -3.23 4.01
C TYR A 174 3.50 -4.53 3.53
N PHE A 175 4.12 -5.69 3.75
CA PHE A 175 3.48 -6.99 3.52
C PHE A 175 2.27 -7.19 4.43
N TRP A 176 2.38 -6.86 5.72
CA TRP A 176 1.22 -6.85 6.63
C TRP A 176 0.12 -5.87 6.21
N LEU A 177 0.49 -4.73 5.62
CA LEU A 177 -0.47 -3.82 5.00
C LEU A 177 -1.22 -4.51 3.85
N CYS A 178 -0.51 -5.21 2.97
CA CYS A 178 -1.13 -6.01 1.90
C CYS A 178 -2.09 -7.06 2.49
N LEU A 179 -1.64 -7.80 3.51
CA LEU A 179 -2.48 -8.78 4.21
C LEU A 179 -3.72 -8.16 4.86
N SER A 180 -3.75 -6.85 5.15
CA SER A 180 -4.94 -6.21 5.74
C SER A 180 -6.03 -5.92 4.70
N GLU A 181 -5.69 -6.01 3.41
CA GLU A 181 -6.55 -5.62 2.28
C GLU A 181 -6.77 -6.78 1.28
N MET A 182 -6.01 -7.87 1.40
CA MET A 182 -6.04 -9.05 0.53
C MET A 182 -7.29 -9.93 0.74
N PRO A 183 -7.79 -10.69 -0.24
CA PRO A 183 -8.83 -11.71 -0.02
C PRO A 183 -8.54 -12.67 1.15
N MET A 184 -9.56 -13.03 1.94
CA MET A 184 -9.37 -13.85 3.16
C MET A 184 -8.90 -15.27 2.85
N GLU A 185 -9.27 -15.78 1.68
CA GLU A 185 -8.91 -17.09 1.14
C GLU A 185 -7.39 -17.27 1.11
N ILE A 186 -6.65 -16.18 0.84
CA ILE A 186 -5.18 -16.15 0.83
C ILE A 186 -4.64 -15.64 2.16
N ALA A 187 -5.21 -14.53 2.67
CA ALA A 187 -4.64 -13.81 3.80
C ALA A 187 -4.70 -14.62 5.12
N ALA A 188 -5.70 -15.49 5.32
CA ALA A 188 -5.94 -16.14 6.61
C ALA A 188 -4.73 -16.92 7.14
N SER A 189 -4.09 -17.73 6.29
CA SER A 189 -2.94 -18.56 6.68
C SER A 189 -1.71 -17.72 7.02
N GLU A 190 -1.47 -16.64 6.26
CA GLU A 190 -0.36 -15.71 6.49
C GLU A 190 -0.57 -14.86 7.74
N ILE A 191 -1.81 -14.40 7.99
CA ILE A 191 -2.16 -13.70 9.24
C ILE A 191 -1.91 -14.62 10.44
N GLU A 192 -2.35 -15.88 10.36
CA GLU A 192 -2.15 -16.86 11.43
C GLU A 192 -0.67 -17.13 11.70
N ARG A 193 0.16 -17.25 10.64
CA ARG A 193 1.62 -17.39 10.74
C ARG A 193 2.25 -16.22 11.51
N HIS A 194 1.76 -15.00 11.29
CA HIS A 194 2.27 -13.79 11.94
C HIS A 194 1.55 -13.42 13.24
N LYS A 195 0.51 -14.15 13.64
CA LYS A 195 -0.43 -13.78 14.72
C LYS A 195 0.27 -13.38 16.01
N LYS A 196 1.21 -14.20 16.49
CA LYS A 196 1.92 -13.95 17.76
C LYS A 196 2.62 -12.59 17.73
N GLU A 197 3.31 -12.29 16.64
CA GLU A 197 4.04 -11.05 16.48
C GLU A 197 3.10 -9.86 16.28
N LEU A 198 2.05 -10.01 15.48
CA LEU A 198 1.03 -8.97 15.30
C LEU A 198 0.40 -8.55 16.62
N LEU A 199 0.05 -9.52 17.48
CA LEU A 199 -0.47 -9.27 18.82
C LEU A 199 0.56 -8.57 19.72
N GLU A 200 1.83 -8.95 19.64
CA GLU A 200 2.90 -8.28 20.37
C GLU A 200 3.03 -6.83 19.92
N LYS A 201 3.00 -6.55 18.62
CA LYS A 201 3.05 -5.18 18.09
C LYS A 201 1.82 -4.37 18.48
N LEU A 202 0.63 -4.95 18.41
CA LEU A 202 -0.62 -4.29 18.76
C LEU A 202 -0.68 -3.83 20.22
N ARG A 203 -0.05 -4.60 21.14
CA ARG A 203 0.03 -4.27 22.57
C ARG A 203 1.09 -3.22 22.91
N ARG A 204 1.97 -2.87 21.97
CA ARG A 204 3.03 -1.87 22.22
C ARG A 204 2.44 -0.47 22.20
N SER A 205 3.09 0.43 22.93
CA SER A 205 2.87 1.87 22.82
C SER A 205 3.94 2.50 21.92
N TYR A 206 3.53 3.49 21.14
CA TYR A 206 4.36 4.15 20.12
C TYR A 206 4.64 5.59 20.52
N VAL A 207 5.87 6.06 20.29
CA VAL A 207 6.27 7.45 20.58
C VAL A 207 5.58 8.42 19.62
N MET A 208 5.33 9.66 20.04
CA MET A 208 4.67 10.68 19.21
C MET A 208 5.46 11.99 19.21
N HIS A 209 6.80 11.90 19.14
CA HIS A 209 7.68 13.04 19.34
C HIS A 209 7.90 13.87 18.07
N SER A 210 8.07 13.23 16.91
CA SER A 210 8.27 13.91 15.63
C SER A 210 6.98 14.01 14.80
N GLU A 211 6.95 14.93 13.85
CA GLU A 211 5.85 15.01 12.86
C GLU A 211 5.75 13.74 12.01
N HIS A 212 6.88 13.08 11.77
CA HIS A 212 6.90 11.77 11.12
C HIS A 212 6.19 10.71 11.97
N ASP A 213 6.50 10.62 13.25
CA ASP A 213 5.86 9.68 14.18
C ASP A 213 4.36 9.92 14.26
N LYS A 214 3.96 11.18 14.39
CA LYS A 214 2.56 11.61 14.46
C LYS A 214 1.77 11.26 13.21
N THR A 215 2.44 11.18 12.06
CA THR A 215 1.82 10.81 10.79
C THR A 215 1.76 9.29 10.61
N VAL A 216 2.85 8.57 10.90
CA VAL A 216 2.99 7.14 10.58
C VAL A 216 2.41 6.22 11.65
N HIS A 217 2.63 6.50 12.93
CA HIS A 217 2.22 5.58 14.00
C HIS A 217 0.69 5.37 14.10
N PRO A 218 -0.17 6.39 13.91
CA PRO A 218 -1.61 6.17 13.84
C PRO A 218 -2.00 5.23 12.69
N VAL A 219 -1.41 5.40 11.51
CA VAL A 219 -1.66 4.53 10.35
C VAL A 219 -1.21 3.10 10.65
N VAL A 220 -0.01 2.94 11.19
CA VAL A 220 0.56 1.65 11.58
C VAL A 220 -0.34 0.90 12.56
N LEU A 221 -0.81 1.59 13.60
CA LEU A 221 -1.61 0.95 14.64
C LEU A 221 -3.03 0.62 14.14
N CYS A 222 -3.63 1.48 13.30
CA CYS A 222 -4.89 1.18 12.60
C CYS A 222 -4.73 -0.01 11.64
N MET A 223 -3.63 -0.08 10.90
CA MET A 223 -3.32 -1.20 10.01
C MET A 223 -3.27 -2.52 10.80
N LEU A 224 -2.54 -2.55 11.92
CA LEU A 224 -2.48 -3.74 12.78
C LEU A 224 -3.86 -4.10 13.37
N ARG A 225 -4.63 -3.10 13.81
CA ARG A 225 -6.01 -3.29 14.29
C ARG A 225 -6.87 -3.92 13.21
N ASN A 226 -6.87 -3.35 12.01
CA ASN A 226 -7.68 -3.81 10.89
C ASN A 226 -7.27 -5.24 10.49
N LEU A 227 -5.96 -5.52 10.41
CA LEU A 227 -5.41 -6.84 10.11
C LEU A 227 -5.84 -7.90 11.13
N MET A 228 -5.72 -7.60 12.43
CA MET A 228 -6.12 -8.53 13.49
C MET A 228 -7.64 -8.74 13.51
N ALA A 229 -8.44 -7.68 13.29
CA ALA A 229 -9.89 -7.76 13.26
C ALA A 229 -10.47 -8.65 12.14
N ARG A 230 -9.64 -9.04 11.16
CA ARG A 230 -10.02 -9.99 10.11
C ARG A 230 -10.16 -11.42 10.62
N LEU A 231 -9.48 -11.78 11.71
CA LEU A 231 -9.63 -13.07 12.36
C LEU A 231 -10.91 -13.08 13.22
N PRO A 232 -11.79 -14.10 13.10
CA PRO A 232 -13.06 -14.15 13.82
C PRO A 232 -12.92 -13.95 15.34
N GLU A 233 -11.90 -14.56 15.96
CA GLU A 233 -11.67 -14.50 17.40
C GLU A 233 -11.12 -13.14 17.87
N TYR A 234 -10.68 -12.28 16.95
CA TYR A 234 -10.20 -10.92 17.21
C TYR A 234 -11.08 -9.84 16.60
N ARG A 235 -12.28 -10.16 16.09
CA ARG A 235 -13.19 -9.17 15.48
C ARG A 235 -13.46 -7.96 16.39
N TRP A 236 -13.56 -8.18 17.70
CA TRP A 236 -13.74 -7.14 18.72
C TRP A 236 -12.62 -6.08 18.74
N VAL A 237 -11.43 -6.40 18.22
CA VAL A 237 -10.30 -5.46 18.11
C VAL A 237 -10.62 -4.33 17.14
N GLY A 238 -11.44 -4.58 16.11
CA GLY A 238 -11.81 -3.60 15.08
C GLY A 238 -12.55 -2.38 15.62
N GLU A 239 -13.27 -2.55 16.73
CA GLU A 239 -14.05 -1.50 17.40
C GLU A 239 -13.21 -0.66 18.38
N ARG A 240 -11.97 -1.09 18.65
CA ARG A 240 -11.10 -0.42 19.62
C ARG A 240 -10.55 0.87 19.06
N GLN A 241 -10.58 1.89 19.93
CA GLN A 241 -10.07 3.22 19.64
C GLN A 241 -8.58 3.29 19.92
N ILE A 242 -7.90 4.08 19.11
CA ILE A 242 -6.51 4.45 19.35
C ILE A 242 -6.52 5.72 20.20
N ALA A 243 -5.76 5.71 21.28
CA ALA A 243 -5.67 6.84 22.20
C ALA A 243 -4.21 7.23 22.45
N VAL A 244 -3.98 8.52 22.63
CA VAL A 244 -2.73 9.02 23.18
C VAL A 244 -2.85 8.97 24.70
N SER A 245 -1.96 8.23 25.34
CA SER A 245 -1.89 8.10 26.78
C SER A 245 -1.56 9.46 27.41
N PRO A 246 -2.39 9.98 28.34
CA PRO A 246 -2.10 11.24 29.02
C PRO A 246 -0.90 11.14 29.97
N LYS A 247 -0.48 9.91 30.34
CA LYS A 247 0.62 9.67 31.28
C LYS A 247 2.00 9.92 30.65
N ASP A 248 2.18 9.49 29.40
CA ASP A 248 3.50 9.45 28.74
C ASP A 248 3.46 9.95 27.29
N GLY A 249 2.30 10.44 26.82
CA GLY A 249 2.13 10.98 25.47
C GLY A 249 2.25 9.93 24.36
N ARG A 250 2.25 8.63 24.70
CA ARG A 250 2.43 7.55 23.73
C ARG A 250 1.10 7.09 23.15
N LEU A 251 1.11 6.77 21.87
CA LEU A 251 -0.04 6.20 21.17
C LEU A 251 -0.20 4.72 21.51
N ARG A 252 -1.41 4.27 21.80
CA ARG A 252 -1.73 2.86 22.07
C ARG A 252 -3.14 2.51 21.63
N LEU A 253 -3.39 1.24 21.39
CA LEU A 253 -4.74 0.73 21.20
C LEU A 253 -5.37 0.45 22.56
N ASP A 254 -6.60 0.88 22.77
CA ASP A 254 -7.32 0.60 24.01
C ASP A 254 -7.84 -0.85 24.01
N LEU A 255 -7.03 -1.74 24.57
CA LEU A 255 -7.32 -3.18 24.67
C LEU A 255 -7.97 -3.57 26.02
N ALA A 256 -8.28 -2.58 26.88
CA ALA A 256 -8.88 -2.80 28.19
C ALA A 256 -10.37 -3.17 28.11
#